data_AF-A0A133XL86-F1
#
_entry.id   AF-A0A133XL86-F1
#
_cell.length_a   1.000
_cell.length_b   1.000
_cell.length_c   1.000
_cell.angle_alpha   90.00
_cell.angle_beta   90.00
_cell.angle_gamma   90.00
#
_symmetry.space_group_name_H-M   'P 1'
#
loop_
_entity.id
_entity.type
_entity.pdbx_description
1 polymer ?
#
loop_
_entity_poly.entity_id
_entity_poly.type
_entity_poly.pdbx_seq_one_letter_code
_entity_poly.pdbx_strand_id
1 'polypeptide(L)'
;MSSSDLKKQREILFAKFPPGQVPEAADDLGHLDEVEAAPKIEKRAVAVAYELQQHTLQELEAHLEDKGYHLDNTLMSKLTRALIHYVEDTQLHNLGAPEKRLKRSSQEAYVHAWEHRPHGDHDDTPPEWREYK
;
A
#
# COMPACT_ATOMS: atom_id res chain seq x y z
N MET A 1 -0.04 9.86 1.35
CA MET A 1 -0.20 8.70 0.45
C MET A 1 -1.16 9.11 -0.64
N SER A 2 -0.83 8.86 -1.90
CA SER A 2 -1.74 9.13 -3.02
C SER A 2 -2.90 8.13 -2.95
N SER A 3 -4.10 8.50 -3.39
CA SER A 3 -5.24 7.56 -3.51
C SER A 3 -4.89 6.34 -4.38
N SER A 4 -3.91 6.47 -5.28
CA SER A 4 -3.37 5.35 -6.06
C SER A 4 -2.65 4.29 -5.24
N ASP A 5 -2.09 4.64 -4.08
CA ASP A 5 -1.28 3.70 -3.28
C ASP A 5 -2.15 2.68 -2.54
N LEU A 6 -3.44 2.99 -2.37
CA LEU A 6 -4.37 2.17 -1.60
C LEU A 6 -5.13 1.18 -2.49
N LYS A 7 -5.27 1.48 -3.78
CA LYS A 7 -5.77 0.51 -4.78
C LYS A 7 -4.78 -0.64 -4.96
N LYS A 8 -5.23 -1.86 -4.69
CA LYS A 8 -4.44 -3.08 -4.83
C LYS A 8 -4.91 -3.88 -6.04
N GLN A 9 -3.97 -4.55 -6.69
CA GLN A 9 -4.25 -5.55 -7.72
C GLN A 9 -3.47 -6.83 -7.38
N ARG A 10 -4.18 -7.95 -7.24
CA ARG A 10 -3.61 -9.25 -6.84
C ARG A 10 -4.15 -10.39 -7.69
N GLU A 11 -3.47 -11.53 -7.64
CA GLU A 11 -3.98 -12.79 -8.18
C GLU A 11 -4.16 -13.76 -7.01
N ILE A 12 -5.37 -14.27 -6.80
CA ILE A 12 -5.68 -15.35 -5.86
C ILE A 12 -5.54 -16.66 -6.62
N LEU A 13 -4.57 -17.49 -6.25
CA LEU A 13 -4.29 -18.76 -6.91
C LEU A 13 -5.06 -19.91 -6.24
N PHE A 14 -5.64 -20.78 -7.05
CA PHE A 14 -6.45 -21.92 -6.62
C PHE A 14 -5.68 -23.23 -6.76
N ALA A 15 -6.02 -24.18 -5.89
CA ALA A 15 -5.57 -25.55 -5.99
C ALA A 15 -6.05 -26.19 -7.30
N LYS A 16 -5.36 -27.25 -7.74
CA LYS A 16 -5.72 -27.98 -8.97
C LYS A 16 -7.10 -28.64 -8.88
N PHE A 17 -7.54 -28.99 -7.66
CA PHE A 17 -8.81 -29.65 -7.40
C PHE A 17 -9.54 -28.97 -6.23
N PRO A 18 -10.88 -28.93 -6.24
CA PRO A 18 -11.76 -29.35 -7.34
C PRO A 18 -11.65 -28.47 -8.62
N PRO A 19 -11.99 -28.98 -9.81
CA PRO A 19 -12.03 -28.18 -11.03
C PRO A 19 -13.24 -27.22 -11.00
N GLY A 20 -13.24 -26.19 -11.86
CA GLY A 20 -14.39 -25.28 -12.02
C GLY A 20 -14.49 -24.14 -11.00
N GLN A 21 -13.64 -24.14 -9.97
CA GLN A 21 -13.68 -23.14 -8.89
C GLN A 21 -13.43 -21.70 -9.36
N VAL A 22 -12.62 -21.48 -10.40
CA VAL A 22 -12.15 -20.14 -10.77
C VAL A 22 -13.26 -19.24 -11.32
N PRO A 23 -14.08 -19.66 -12.30
CA PRO A 23 -15.23 -18.86 -12.75
C PRO A 23 -16.23 -18.59 -11.62
N GLU A 24 -16.55 -19.61 -10.81
CA GLU A 24 -17.49 -19.48 -9.70
C GLU A 24 -16.98 -18.51 -8.63
N ALA A 25 -15.71 -18.64 -8.23
CA ALA A 25 -15.09 -17.73 -7.26
C ALA A 25 -14.99 -16.29 -7.79
N ALA A 26 -14.76 -16.10 -9.09
CA ALA A 26 -14.74 -14.77 -9.68
C ALA A 26 -16.12 -14.12 -9.66
N ASP A 27 -17.19 -14.88 -9.96
CA ASP A 27 -18.56 -14.43 -9.86
C ASP A 27 -18.91 -14.07 -8.41
N ASP A 28 -18.59 -14.95 -7.47
CA ASP A 28 -18.79 -14.76 -6.04
C ASP A 28 -18.12 -13.49 -5.49
N LEU A 29 -16.85 -13.26 -5.86
CA LEU A 29 -16.14 -12.04 -5.48
C LEU A 29 -16.70 -10.80 -6.16
N GLY A 30 -17.23 -10.92 -7.38
CA GLY A 30 -17.86 -9.83 -8.12
C GLY A 30 -19.17 -9.34 -7.49
N HIS A 31 -19.75 -10.09 -6.55
CA HIS A 31 -20.91 -9.66 -5.76
C HIS A 31 -20.52 -8.81 -4.53
N LEU A 32 -19.23 -8.69 -4.21
CA LEU A 32 -18.77 -7.82 -3.13
C LEU A 32 -18.66 -6.37 -3.62
N ASP A 33 -19.16 -5.43 -2.82
CA ASP A 33 -19.06 -4.01 -3.14
C ASP A 33 -17.59 -3.57 -3.24
N GLU A 34 -17.27 -2.77 -4.26
CA GLU A 34 -15.93 -2.20 -4.49
C GLU A 34 -14.80 -3.22 -4.70
N VAL A 35 -15.14 -4.42 -5.21
CA VAL A 35 -14.19 -5.44 -5.66
C VAL A 35 -14.39 -5.71 -7.16
N GLU A 36 -13.34 -5.56 -7.96
CA GLU A 36 -13.32 -6.01 -9.34
C GLU A 36 -12.65 -7.39 -9.40
N ALA A 37 -13.37 -8.41 -9.90
CA ALA A 37 -12.85 -9.77 -10.04
C ALA A 37 -12.89 -10.23 -11.50
N ALA A 38 -11.79 -10.83 -11.97
CA ALA A 38 -11.68 -11.37 -13.33
C ALA A 38 -11.06 -12.78 -13.31
N PRO A 39 -11.71 -13.81 -13.88
CA PRO A 39 -11.18 -15.16 -13.89
C PRO A 39 -9.99 -15.30 -14.85
N LYS A 40 -8.93 -15.98 -14.41
CA LYS A 40 -7.75 -16.39 -15.19
C LYS A 40 -7.64 -17.90 -15.20
N ILE A 41 -8.53 -18.54 -15.98
CA ILE A 41 -8.73 -20.00 -16.01
C ILE A 41 -7.41 -20.76 -16.25
N GLU A 42 -6.63 -20.34 -17.25
CA GLU A 42 -5.34 -20.97 -17.60
C GLU A 42 -4.33 -20.98 -16.46
N LYS A 43 -4.37 -19.96 -15.59
CA LYS A 43 -3.50 -19.84 -14.42
C LYS A 43 -4.08 -20.49 -13.16
N ARG A 44 -5.33 -20.95 -13.20
CA ARG A 44 -6.13 -21.31 -12.03
C ARG A 44 -6.17 -20.17 -11.00
N ALA A 45 -6.39 -18.94 -11.45
CA ALA A 45 -6.37 -17.78 -10.56
C ALA A 45 -7.56 -16.85 -10.81
N VAL A 46 -7.92 -16.05 -9.82
CA VAL A 46 -8.80 -14.89 -9.98
C VAL A 46 -7.97 -13.63 -9.78
N ALA A 47 -7.98 -12.74 -10.76
CA ALA A 47 -7.41 -11.42 -10.60
C ALA A 47 -8.41 -10.55 -9.86
N VAL A 48 -7.97 -9.89 -8.78
CA VAL A 48 -8.78 -9.01 -7.97
C VAL A 48 -8.18 -7.61 -7.93
N ALA A 49 -9.03 -6.60 -8.01
CA ALA A 49 -8.68 -5.23 -7.68
C ALA A 49 -9.63 -4.68 -6.63
N TYR A 50 -9.08 -4.03 -5.60
CA TYR A 50 -9.85 -3.55 -4.45
C TYR A 50 -9.17 -2.34 -3.81
N GLU A 51 -9.93 -1.58 -3.03
CA GLU A 51 -9.44 -0.47 -2.22
C GLU A 51 -9.06 -0.96 -0.82
N LEU A 52 -7.83 -0.70 -0.38
CA LEU A 52 -7.31 -1.29 0.86
C LEU A 52 -8.09 -0.87 2.11
N GLN A 53 -8.74 0.29 2.09
CA GLN A 53 -9.57 0.76 3.21
C GLN A 53 -10.87 -0.05 3.39
N GLN A 54 -11.28 -0.79 2.36
CA GLN A 54 -12.57 -1.47 2.29
C GLN A 54 -12.42 -2.98 2.35
N HIS A 55 -11.39 -3.50 1.69
CA HIS A 55 -11.06 -4.92 1.64
C HIS A 55 -9.55 -5.15 1.72
N THR A 56 -9.16 -6.25 2.34
CA THR A 56 -7.79 -6.78 2.31
C THR A 56 -7.74 -8.08 1.51
N LEU A 57 -6.54 -8.47 1.02
CA LEU A 57 -6.41 -9.78 0.38
C LEU A 57 -6.83 -10.91 1.32
N GLN A 58 -6.47 -10.79 2.60
CA GLN A 58 -6.76 -11.81 3.62
C GLN A 58 -8.26 -12.03 3.80
N GLU A 59 -9.07 -10.97 3.81
CA GLU A 59 -10.53 -11.06 3.92
C GLU A 59 -11.15 -11.70 2.69
N LEU A 60 -10.71 -11.32 1.49
CA LEU A 60 -11.19 -11.93 0.24
C LEU A 60 -10.86 -13.43 0.18
N GLU A 61 -9.66 -13.81 0.61
CA GLU A 61 -9.25 -15.22 0.70
C GLU A 61 -10.05 -15.99 1.74
N ALA A 62 -10.25 -15.43 2.93
CA ALA A 62 -11.06 -16.05 3.98
C ALA A 62 -12.52 -16.24 3.53
N HIS A 63 -13.10 -15.24 2.85
CA HIS A 63 -14.43 -15.35 2.27
C HIS A 63 -14.56 -16.53 1.29
N LEU A 64 -13.55 -16.72 0.44
CA LEU A 64 -13.50 -17.84 -0.49
C LEU A 64 -13.35 -19.19 0.24
N GLU A 65 -12.46 -19.26 1.23
CA GLU A 65 -12.25 -20.48 2.02
C GLU A 65 -13.50 -20.86 2.82
N ASP A 66 -14.21 -19.89 3.41
CA ASP A 66 -15.47 -20.08 4.14
C ASP A 66 -16.59 -20.64 3.26
N LYS A 67 -16.59 -20.29 1.97
CA LYS A 67 -17.51 -20.84 0.96
C LYS A 67 -17.08 -22.21 0.41
N GLY A 68 -15.92 -22.72 0.83
CA GLY A 68 -15.41 -24.03 0.45
C GLY A 68 -14.51 -24.04 -0.79
N TYR A 69 -14.06 -22.88 -1.27
CA TYR A 69 -13.04 -22.82 -2.31
C TYR A 69 -11.66 -23.22 -1.76
N HIS A 70 -10.86 -23.86 -2.61
CA HIS A 70 -9.56 -24.41 -2.25
C HIS A 70 -8.46 -23.57 -2.90
N LEU A 71 -7.81 -22.74 -2.09
CA LEU A 71 -6.69 -21.92 -2.50
C LEU A 71 -5.39 -22.73 -2.60
N ASP A 72 -4.43 -22.24 -3.38
CA ASP A 72 -3.13 -22.90 -3.50
C ASP A 72 -2.38 -22.89 -2.16
N ASN A 73 -1.96 -24.08 -1.75
CA ASN A 73 -1.39 -24.31 -0.44
C ASN A 73 0.09 -24.70 -0.48
N THR A 74 0.78 -24.44 -1.60
CA THR A 74 2.23 -24.62 -1.68
C THR A 74 2.95 -23.67 -0.72
N LEU A 75 4.15 -24.05 -0.28
CA LEU A 75 4.95 -23.23 0.64
C LEU A 75 5.21 -21.83 0.06
N MET A 76 5.52 -21.75 -1.23
CA MET A 76 5.78 -20.48 -1.90
C MET A 76 4.56 -19.56 -1.90
N SER A 77 3.37 -20.09 -2.22
CA SER A 77 2.12 -19.33 -2.15
C SER A 77 1.82 -18.86 -0.74
N LYS A 78 2.00 -19.71 0.28
CA LYS A 78 1.81 -19.32 1.69
C LYS A 78 2.74 -18.18 2.12
N LEU A 79 4.03 -18.25 1.77
CA LEU A 79 4.99 -17.20 2.08
C LEU A 79 4.66 -15.89 1.37
N THR A 80 4.27 -15.95 0.10
CA THR A 80 3.89 -14.77 -0.69
C THR A 80 2.64 -14.09 -0.09
N ARG A 81 1.64 -14.88 0.28
CA ARG A 81 0.41 -14.39 0.93
C ARG A 81 0.69 -13.76 2.29
N ALA A 82 1.46 -14.44 3.15
CA ALA A 82 1.83 -13.92 4.45
C ALA A 82 2.55 -12.57 4.36
N LEU A 83 3.43 -12.40 3.36
CA LEU A 83 4.09 -11.11 3.11
C LEU A 83 3.08 -10.03 2.68
N ILE A 84 2.15 -10.36 1.79
CA ILE A 84 1.11 -9.42 1.34
C ILE A 84 0.23 -9.01 2.53
N HIS A 85 -0.27 -9.98 3.30
CA HIS A 85 -1.09 -9.73 4.49
C HIS A 85 -0.38 -8.82 5.47
N TYR A 86 0.87 -9.11 5.82
CA TYR A 86 1.67 -8.27 6.71
C TYR A 86 1.84 -6.83 6.20
N VAL A 87 2.09 -6.67 4.89
CA VAL A 87 2.27 -5.34 4.29
C VAL A 87 0.96 -4.56 4.28
N GLU A 88 -0.15 -5.19 3.92
CA GLU A 88 -1.48 -4.57 3.88
C GLU A 88 -1.94 -4.17 5.29
N ASP A 89 -1.76 -5.07 6.25
CA ASP A 89 -2.02 -4.80 7.66
C ASP A 89 -1.16 -3.63 8.18
N THR A 90 0.14 -3.63 7.91
CA THR A 90 1.03 -2.53 8.31
C THR A 90 0.62 -1.19 7.66
N GLN A 91 0.16 -1.21 6.41
CA GLN A 91 -0.31 0.00 5.73
C GLN A 91 -1.57 0.56 6.39
N LEU A 92 -2.55 -0.29 6.69
CA LEU A 92 -3.77 0.11 7.40
C LEU A 92 -3.46 0.68 8.79
N HIS A 93 -2.60 0.00 9.55
CA HIS A 93 -2.13 0.50 10.84
C HIS A 93 -1.48 1.88 10.74
N ASN A 94 -0.67 2.12 9.71
CA ASN A 94 -0.01 3.42 9.50
C ASN A 94 -0.99 4.51 9.05
N LEU A 95 -2.04 4.19 8.31
CA LEU A 95 -3.10 5.15 7.95
C LEU A 95 -3.90 5.61 9.16
N GLY A 96 -4.13 4.72 10.13
CA GLY A 96 -4.80 5.04 11.40
C GLY A 96 -3.88 5.66 12.45
N ALA A 97 -2.56 5.59 12.26
CA ALA A 97 -1.60 6.12 13.21
C ALA A 97 -1.61 7.67 13.20
N PRO A 98 -1.59 8.33 14.38
CA PRO A 98 -1.44 9.77 14.43
C PRO A 98 -0.12 10.17 13.78
N GLU A 99 -0.15 11.19 12.92
CA GLU A 99 1.06 11.72 12.30
C GLU A 99 2.05 12.07 13.41
N LYS A 100 3.16 11.33 13.48
CA LYS A 100 4.24 11.68 14.41
C LYS A 100 4.76 13.03 13.95
N ARG A 101 4.30 14.10 14.59
CA ARG A 101 4.94 15.41 14.49
C ARG A 101 6.41 15.19 14.81
N LEU A 102 7.25 15.18 13.77
CA LEU A 102 8.67 15.41 13.93
C LEU A 102 8.78 16.67 14.79
N LYS A 103 9.44 16.55 15.95
CA LYS A 103 9.49 17.62 16.94
C LYS A 103 9.78 18.94 16.22
N ARG A 104 8.91 19.95 16.36
CA ARG A 104 9.15 21.31 15.80
C ARG A 104 10.56 21.83 16.10
N SER A 105 11.12 21.40 17.22
CA SER A 105 12.48 21.72 17.66
C SER A 105 13.59 21.28 16.70
N SER A 106 13.42 20.22 15.90
CA SER A 106 14.47 19.82 14.94
C SER A 106 14.48 20.70 13.69
N GLN A 107 13.33 21.25 13.29
CA GLN A 107 13.24 22.22 12.20
C GLN A 107 13.76 23.59 12.63
N GLU A 108 13.39 24.07 13.82
CA GLU A 108 13.94 25.33 14.38
C GLU A 108 15.44 25.24 14.63
N ALA A 109 15.94 24.12 15.17
CA ALA A 109 17.38 23.91 15.32
C ALA A 109 18.11 23.84 13.98
N TYR A 110 17.49 23.27 12.94
CA TYR A 110 18.07 23.24 11.60
C TYR A 110 18.05 24.61 10.92
N VAL A 111 16.97 25.38 11.08
CA VAL A 111 16.85 26.76 10.60
C VAL A 111 17.88 27.65 11.27
N HIS A 112 18.01 27.59 12.60
CA HIS A 112 19.06 28.32 13.30
C HIS A 112 20.46 27.86 12.89
N ALA A 113 20.73 26.56 12.79
CA ALA A 113 22.04 26.08 12.33
C ALA A 113 22.35 26.48 10.88
N TRP A 114 21.33 26.62 10.04
CA TRP A 114 21.44 27.14 8.67
C TRP A 114 21.78 28.63 8.68
N GLU A 115 21.02 29.46 9.41
CA GLU A 115 21.25 30.91 9.58
C GLU A 115 22.67 31.24 10.08
N HIS A 116 23.25 30.38 10.92
CA HIS A 116 24.58 30.63 11.50
C HIS A 116 25.74 30.09 10.65
N ARG A 117 25.50 29.46 9.49
CA ARG A 117 26.57 29.09 8.55
C ARG A 117 26.91 30.29 7.66
N PRO A 118 28.17 30.53 7.28
CA PRO A 118 28.47 31.50 6.23
C PRO A 118 28.00 30.92 4.88
N HIS A 119 26.94 31.49 4.30
CA HIS A 119 26.51 31.20 2.93
C HIS A 119 26.86 32.40 2.04
N GLY A 120 27.38 32.13 0.83
CA GLY A 120 27.97 33.15 -0.06
C GLY A 120 26.96 34.11 -0.71
N ASP A 121 25.68 34.01 -0.36
CA ASP A 121 24.59 34.90 -0.76
C ASP A 121 24.21 35.92 0.33
N HIS A 122 24.83 35.84 1.51
CA HIS A 122 24.69 36.84 2.55
C HIS A 122 25.60 38.03 2.23
N ASP A 123 25.05 39.02 1.52
CA ASP A 123 25.73 40.29 1.30
C ASP A 123 25.63 41.15 2.56
N ASP A 124 26.62 41.01 3.44
CA ASP A 124 26.77 41.82 4.65
C ASP A 124 27.14 43.29 4.36
N THR A 125 27.27 43.70 3.08
CA THR A 125 27.64 45.08 2.73
C THR A 125 26.60 46.06 3.30
N PRO A 126 27.01 46.94 4.24
CA PRO A 126 26.13 47.97 4.78
C PRO A 126 25.56 48.84 3.66
N PRO A 127 24.31 49.32 3.78
CA PRO A 127 23.66 50.10 2.73
C PRO A 127 24.51 51.26 2.21
N GLU A 128 25.22 51.94 3.11
CA GLU A 128 26.12 53.07 2.81
C GLU A 128 27.31 52.72 1.89
N TRP A 129 27.65 51.44 1.75
CA TRP A 129 28.81 50.98 0.96
C TRP A 129 28.42 50.35 -0.37
N ARG A 130 27.11 50.17 -0.65
CA ARG A 130 26.63 49.60 -1.92
C ARG A 130 26.77 50.57 -3.10
N GLU A 131 26.78 51.87 -2.84
CA GLU A 131 26.78 52.93 -3.86
C GLU A 131 28.18 53.22 -4.44
N TYR A 132 29.24 52.62 -3.88
CA TYR A 132 30.64 52.85 -4.29
C TYR A 132 31.21 51.80 -5.24
N LYS A 133 30.37 50.93 -5.84
CA LYS A 133 30.78 49.94 -6.84
C LYS A 133 30.57 50.42 -8.28
#